data_AF-A0A6P5P8R1-F1
#
_entry.id   AF-A0A6P5P8R1-F1
#
_cell.length_a   1.000
_cell.length_b   1.000
_cell.length_c   1.000
_cell.angle_alpha   90.00
_cell.angle_beta   90.00
_cell.angle_gamma   90.00
#
_symmetry.space_group_name_H-M   'P 1'
#
loop_
_entity.id
_entity.type
_entity.pdbx_description
1 polymer ?
#
loop_
_entity_poly.entity_id
_entity_poly.type
_entity_poly.pdbx_seq_one_letter_code
_entity_poly.pdbx_strand_id
1 'polypeptide(L)'
;YAVLYNEIWTFEKQYCGQELPGFVNYKTFENIIRRQIKTLEEPAIEMLHKVTEIVRAAFTSVSEKNFSEFFNLHRTTKSKLEDIRLEQEKEAETSIRLHFKMEQIIYCQDQIYRGALQKVREEEAEEEKKKTKHGTSSSSQSQDLQTSFMADIFKHLNAYCQ
;
A
#
# COMPACT_ATOMS: atom_id res chain seq x y z
N TYR A 1 1.96 37.15 -21.13
CA TYR A 1 2.77 36.23 -20.30
C TYR A 1 2.39 36.25 -18.81
N ALA A 2 2.16 37.39 -18.17
CA ALA A 2 1.80 37.43 -16.73
C ALA A 2 0.47 36.75 -16.36
N VAL A 3 -0.55 36.80 -17.23
CA VAL A 3 -1.86 36.16 -17.00
C VAL A 3 -1.76 34.64 -17.07
N LEU A 4 -1.09 34.11 -18.10
CA LEU A 4 -0.76 32.68 -18.22
C LEU A 4 0.07 32.17 -17.04
N TYR A 5 1.03 32.96 -16.54
CA TYR A 5 1.82 32.58 -15.37
C TYR A 5 0.97 32.49 -14.10
N ASN A 6 0.04 33.42 -13.90
CA ASN A 6 -0.90 33.36 -12.78
C ASN A 6 -1.87 32.17 -12.89
N GLU A 7 -2.38 31.87 -14.09
CA GLU A 7 -3.24 30.70 -14.31
C GLU A 7 -2.49 29.39 -14.03
N ILE A 8 -1.25 29.26 -14.55
CA ILE A 8 -0.38 28.11 -14.28
C ILE A 8 -0.06 28.01 -12.78
N TRP A 9 0.24 29.11 -12.11
CA TRP A 9 0.53 29.14 -10.67
C TRP A 9 -0.68 28.74 -9.81
N THR A 10 -1.88 29.19 -10.18
CA THR A 10 -3.12 28.77 -9.51
C THR A 10 -3.45 27.30 -9.77
N PHE A 11 -3.18 26.81 -10.98
CA PHE A 11 -3.38 25.41 -11.34
C PHE A 11 -2.40 24.52 -10.57
N GLU A 12 -1.10 24.85 -10.57
CA GLU A 12 -0.10 24.15 -9.76
C GLU A 12 -0.50 24.16 -8.28
N LYS A 13 -0.83 25.31 -7.68
CA LYS A 13 -1.25 25.34 -6.27
C LYS A 13 -2.48 24.49 -5.95
N GLN A 14 -3.41 24.33 -6.89
CA GLN A 14 -4.67 23.64 -6.69
C GLN A 14 -4.56 22.12 -6.90
N TYR A 15 -3.64 21.68 -7.77
CA TYR A 15 -3.40 20.26 -8.08
C TYR A 15 -2.06 19.72 -7.53
N CYS A 16 -1.26 20.54 -6.86
CA CYS A 16 -0.03 20.12 -6.17
C CYS A 16 -0.31 19.00 -5.15
N GLY A 17 0.45 17.91 -5.25
CA GLY A 17 0.28 16.70 -4.43
C GLY A 17 -0.87 15.78 -4.87
N GLN A 18 -1.74 16.23 -5.77
CA GLN A 18 -2.65 15.36 -6.54
C GLN A 18 -2.03 14.92 -7.86
N GLU A 19 -1.23 15.75 -8.54
CA GLU A 19 -0.49 15.33 -9.74
C GLU A 19 1.01 15.32 -9.46
N LEU A 20 1.69 14.27 -9.91
CA LEU A 20 3.14 14.13 -9.75
C LEU A 20 3.85 15.10 -10.73
N PRO A 21 4.87 15.87 -10.31
CA PRO A 21 5.53 16.84 -11.18
C PRO A 21 6.08 16.19 -12.47
N GLY A 22 5.62 16.67 -13.64
CA GLY A 22 6.03 16.16 -14.95
C GLY A 22 5.34 14.87 -15.40
N PHE A 23 4.31 14.42 -14.68
CA PHE A 23 3.62 13.16 -14.95
C PHE A 23 2.35 13.36 -15.79
N VAL A 24 2.40 12.97 -17.06
CA VAL A 24 1.36 13.29 -18.06
C VAL A 24 0.08 12.44 -17.89
N ASN A 25 0.11 11.35 -17.12
CA ASN A 25 -1.02 10.42 -17.03
C ASN A 25 -1.34 9.95 -15.60
N TYR A 26 -1.53 10.91 -14.68
CA TYR A 26 -1.86 10.66 -13.27
C TYR A 26 -3.05 9.72 -13.07
N LYS A 27 -4.13 9.91 -13.84
CA LYS A 27 -5.34 9.09 -13.74
C LYS A 27 -5.07 7.61 -14.01
N THR A 28 -4.13 7.27 -14.90
CA THR A 28 -3.80 5.87 -15.17
C THR A 28 -3.05 5.24 -14.01
N PHE A 29 -2.08 5.97 -13.45
CA PHE A 29 -1.34 5.58 -12.26
C PHE A 29 -2.26 5.40 -11.04
N GLU A 30 -3.11 6.39 -10.79
CA GLU A 30 -4.08 6.40 -9.70
C GLU A 30 -5.00 5.17 -9.76
N ASN A 31 -5.49 4.84 -10.96
CA ASN A 31 -6.32 3.66 -11.17
C ASN A 31 -5.57 2.34 -10.96
N ILE A 32 -4.28 2.26 -11.32
CA ILE A 32 -3.46 1.06 -11.12
C ILE A 32 -3.26 0.82 -9.61
N ILE A 33 -2.85 1.84 -8.86
CA ILE A 33 -2.64 1.74 -7.41
C ILE A 33 -3.95 1.39 -6.70
N ARG A 34 -5.05 2.06 -7.02
CA ARG A 34 -6.36 1.74 -6.42
C ARG A 34 -6.76 0.29 -6.65
N ARG A 35 -6.44 -0.29 -7.82
CA ARG A 35 -6.68 -1.72 -8.06
C ARG A 35 -5.80 -2.59 -7.17
N GLN A 36 -4.52 -2.27 -7.05
CA GLN A 36 -3.60 -3.01 -6.17
C GLN A 36 -4.04 -2.96 -4.71
N ILE A 37 -4.37 -1.78 -4.19
CA ILE A 37 -4.86 -1.62 -2.81
C ILE A 37 -6.12 -2.46 -2.55
N LYS A 38 -7.07 -2.48 -3.50
CA LYS A 38 -8.28 -3.32 -3.38
C LYS A 38 -7.97 -4.81 -3.33
N THR A 39 -6.94 -5.27 -4.04
CA THR A 39 -6.56 -6.70 -3.98
C THR A 39 -5.94 -7.11 -2.65
N LEU A 40 -5.47 -6.14 -1.85
CA LEU A 40 -4.85 -6.39 -0.54
C LEU A 40 -5.87 -6.40 0.61
N GLU A 41 -7.10 -5.94 0.38
CA GLU A 41 -8.15 -5.89 1.40
C GLU A 41 -8.56 -7.30 1.88
N GLU A 42 -8.83 -8.21 0.94
CA GLU A 42 -9.26 -9.57 1.27
C GLU A 42 -8.18 -10.38 2.01
N PRO A 43 -6.90 -10.42 1.55
CA PRO A 43 -5.83 -11.10 2.27
C PRO A 43 -5.60 -10.55 3.69
N ALA A 44 -5.84 -9.25 3.91
CA ALA A 44 -5.71 -8.66 5.24
C ALA A 44 -6.81 -9.15 6.21
N ILE A 45 -8.04 -9.32 5.72
CA ILE A 45 -9.15 -9.87 6.50
C ILE A 45 -8.91 -11.36 6.78
N GLU A 46 -8.44 -12.13 5.80
CA GLU A 46 -8.05 -13.54 6.02
C GLU A 46 -6.94 -13.67 7.08
N MET A 47 -5.95 -12.78 7.05
CA MET A 47 -4.89 -12.75 8.05
C MET A 47 -5.43 -12.41 9.45
N LEU A 48 -6.38 -11.47 9.55
CA LEU A 48 -7.06 -11.15 10.81
C LEU A 48 -7.72 -12.40 11.40
N HIS A 49 -8.52 -13.13 10.62
CA HIS A 49 -9.18 -14.35 11.09
C HIS A 49 -8.16 -15.41 11.54
N LYS A 50 -7.06 -15.57 10.81
CA LYS A 50 -5.98 -16.51 11.19
C LYS A 50 -5.34 -16.16 12.54
N VAL A 51 -5.07 -14.88 12.78
CA VAL A 51 -4.52 -14.41 14.06
C VAL A 51 -5.55 -14.60 15.19
N THR A 52 -6.82 -14.27 14.94
CA THR A 52 -7.90 -14.47 15.90
C THR A 52 -8.02 -15.94 16.33
N GLU A 53 -7.90 -16.89 15.40
CA GLU A 53 -7.93 -18.32 15.73
C GLU A 53 -6.74 -18.77 16.59
N ILE A 54 -5.54 -18.25 16.32
CA ILE A 54 -4.34 -18.54 17.14
C ILE A 54 -4.54 -18.01 18.57
N VAL A 55 -4.99 -16.76 18.70
CA VAL A 55 -5.22 -16.11 19.98
C VAL A 55 -6.34 -16.82 20.77
N ARG A 56 -7.43 -17.20 20.09
CA ARG A 56 -8.52 -17.98 20.67
C ARG A 56 -8.04 -19.32 21.20
N ALA A 57 -7.23 -20.06 20.44
CA ALA A 57 -6.68 -21.35 20.87
C ALA A 57 -5.76 -21.18 22.09
N ALA A 58 -4.92 -20.15 22.11
CA ALA A 58 -4.05 -19.85 23.23
C ALA A 58 -4.86 -19.53 24.51
N PHE A 59 -5.84 -18.63 24.44
CA PHE A 59 -6.67 -18.30 25.60
C PHE A 59 -7.55 -19.47 26.05
N THR A 60 -8.05 -20.30 25.13
CA THR A 60 -8.80 -21.51 25.48
C THR A 60 -7.90 -22.48 26.26
N SER A 61 -6.68 -22.72 25.80
CA SER A 61 -5.71 -23.58 26.50
C SER A 61 -5.37 -23.05 27.90
N VAL A 62 -5.23 -21.74 28.06
CA VAL A 62 -5.00 -21.11 29.37
C VAL A 62 -6.23 -21.26 30.27
N SER A 63 -7.43 -21.03 29.75
CA SER A 63 -8.68 -21.18 30.50
C SER A 63 -8.90 -22.62 30.98
N GLU A 64 -8.61 -23.61 30.13
CA GLU A 64 -8.67 -25.03 30.49
C GLU A 64 -7.69 -25.36 31.60
N LYS A 65 -6.42 -24.95 31.48
CA LYS A 65 -5.39 -25.22 32.50
C LYS A 65 -5.68 -24.62 33.87
N ASN A 66 -6.34 -23.47 33.92
CA ASN A 66 -6.57 -22.74 35.18
C ASN A 66 -7.95 -23.02 35.80
N PHE A 67 -8.97 -23.27 34.98
CA PHE A 67 -10.35 -23.36 35.43
C PHE A 67 -10.99 -24.74 35.24
N SER A 68 -10.27 -25.75 34.73
CA SER A 68 -10.82 -27.09 34.49
C SER A 68 -11.52 -27.72 35.71
N GLU A 69 -11.05 -27.41 36.92
CA GLU A 69 -11.62 -27.93 38.17
C GLU A 69 -12.94 -27.24 38.56
N PHE A 70 -13.18 -26.01 38.08
CA PHE A 70 -14.35 -25.22 38.40
C PHE A 70 -15.27 -25.09 37.18
N PHE A 71 -16.15 -26.09 36.96
CA PHE A 71 -17.02 -26.17 35.79
C PHE A 71 -17.80 -24.88 35.48
N ASN A 72 -18.45 -24.30 36.50
CA ASN A 72 -19.25 -23.08 36.32
C ASN A 72 -18.38 -21.88 35.92
N LEU A 73 -17.20 -21.75 36.54
CA LEU A 73 -16.26 -20.67 36.22
C LEU A 73 -15.68 -20.85 34.82
N HIS A 74 -15.25 -22.06 34.47
CA HIS A 74 -14.72 -22.38 33.14
C HIS A 74 -15.74 -22.08 32.02
N ARG A 75 -17.00 -22.49 32.22
CA ARG A 75 -18.09 -22.20 31.28
C ARG A 75 -18.29 -20.69 31.09
N THR A 76 -18.36 -19.94 32.19
CA THR A 76 -18.55 -18.48 32.11
C THR A 76 -17.35 -17.79 31.46
N THR A 77 -16.12 -18.17 31.82
CA THR A 77 -14.90 -17.63 31.20
C THR A 77 -14.87 -17.91 29.69
N LYS A 78 -15.20 -19.14 29.26
CA LYS A 78 -15.25 -19.50 27.84
C LYS A 78 -16.31 -18.68 27.09
N SER A 79 -17.50 -18.49 27.66
CA SER A 79 -18.53 -17.64 27.07
C SER A 79 -18.04 -16.19 26.92
N LYS A 80 -17.44 -15.63 27.97
CA LYS A 80 -16.92 -14.25 27.94
C LYS A 80 -15.78 -14.05 26.96
N LEU A 81 -14.93 -15.06 26.78
CA LEU A 81 -13.85 -15.05 25.81
C LEU A 81 -14.40 -14.95 24.39
N GLU A 82 -15.42 -15.76 24.04
CA GLU A 82 -16.05 -15.69 22.72
C GLU A 82 -16.78 -14.35 22.50
N ASP A 83 -17.45 -13.80 23.52
CA ASP A 83 -18.08 -12.48 23.44
C ASP A 83 -17.05 -11.38 23.11
N ILE A 84 -15.93 -11.35 23.86
CA ILE A 84 -14.85 -10.36 23.66
C ILE A 84 -14.19 -10.54 22.30
N ARG A 85 -13.93 -11.80 21.90
CA ARG A 85 -13.37 -12.13 20.59
C ARG A 85 -14.21 -11.55 19.47
N LEU A 86 -15.53 -11.80 19.48
CA LEU A 86 -16.42 -11.33 18.42
C LEU A 86 -16.44 -9.79 18.32
N GLU A 87 -16.48 -9.11 19.47
CA GLU A 87 -16.47 -7.65 19.50
C GLU A 87 -15.15 -7.08 18.95
N GLN A 88 -14.01 -7.62 19.39
CA GLN A 88 -12.68 -7.20 18.94
C GLN A 88 -12.42 -7.54 17.47
N GLU A 89 -12.89 -8.69 16.99
CA GLU A 89 -12.78 -9.10 15.59
C GLU A 89 -13.55 -8.14 14.69
N LYS A 90 -14.76 -7.74 15.09
CA LYS A 90 -15.58 -6.75 14.36
C LYS A 90 -14.94 -5.36 14.37
N GLU A 91 -14.43 -4.90 15.51
CA GLU A 91 -13.72 -3.62 15.62
C GLU A 91 -12.45 -3.60 14.75
N ALA A 92 -11.69 -4.68 14.75
CA ALA A 92 -10.50 -4.83 13.91
C ALA A 92 -10.85 -4.86 12.42
N GLU A 93 -11.88 -5.61 12.01
CA GLU A 93 -12.34 -5.68 10.62
C GLU A 93 -12.78 -4.29 10.11
N THR A 94 -13.56 -3.57 10.91
CA THR A 94 -13.99 -2.21 10.54
C THR A 94 -12.81 -1.24 10.44
N SER A 95 -11.83 -1.36 11.32
CA SER A 95 -10.61 -0.54 11.31
C SER A 95 -9.73 -0.83 10.08
N ILE A 96 -9.56 -2.10 9.71
CA ILE A 96 -8.83 -2.51 8.50
C ILE A 96 -9.53 -1.97 7.25
N ARG A 97 -10.84 -2.16 7.12
CA ARG A 97 -11.61 -1.61 5.99
C ARG A 97 -11.55 -0.10 5.92
N LEU A 98 -11.56 0.59 7.07
CA LEU A 98 -11.39 2.04 7.11
C LEU A 98 -10.00 2.45 6.61
N HIS A 99 -8.95 1.74 7.03
CA HIS A 99 -7.58 1.97 6.56
C HIS A 99 -7.49 1.84 5.03
N PHE A 100 -8.03 0.76 4.44
CA PHE A 100 -8.06 0.60 2.98
C PHE A 100 -8.85 1.69 2.26
N LYS A 101 -9.93 2.22 2.85
CA LYS A 101 -10.65 3.38 2.28
C LYS A 101 -9.80 4.64 2.27
N MET A 102 -8.99 4.86 3.31
CA MET A 102 -8.06 5.99 3.37
C MET A 102 -6.94 5.85 2.34
N GLU A 103 -6.37 4.64 2.18
CA GLU A 103 -5.31 4.36 1.20
C GLU A 103 -5.76 4.56 -0.26
N GLN A 104 -7.06 4.48 -0.56
CA GLN A 104 -7.59 4.81 -1.89
C GLN A 104 -7.47 6.31 -2.25
N ILE A 105 -7.21 7.17 -1.26
CA ILE A 105 -6.92 8.59 -1.42
C ILE A 105 -5.42 8.74 -1.66
N ILE A 106 -5.02 8.67 -2.92
CA ILE A 106 -3.63 8.79 -3.33
C ILE A 106 -3.20 10.24 -3.20
N TYR A 107 -2.24 10.47 -2.30
CA TYR A 107 -1.66 11.78 -2.04
C TYR A 107 -0.18 11.59 -1.66
N CYS A 108 0.68 12.44 -2.19
CA CYS A 108 2.09 12.46 -1.79
C CYS A 108 2.60 13.89 -1.73
N GLN A 109 3.44 14.19 -0.73
CA GLN A 109 4.13 15.47 -0.67
C GLN A 109 5.33 15.47 -1.62
N ASP A 110 5.43 16.48 -2.48
CA ASP A 110 6.45 16.59 -3.53
C ASP A 110 7.90 16.39 -3.04
N GLN A 111 8.19 16.82 -1.80
CA GLN A 111 9.52 16.69 -1.20
C GLN A 111 9.89 15.23 -0.90
N ILE A 112 8.93 14.47 -0.37
CA ILE A 112 9.10 13.04 -0.06
C ILE A 112 9.20 12.26 -1.37
N TYR A 113 8.31 12.57 -2.30
CA TYR A 113 8.27 11.94 -3.60
C TYR A 113 9.56 12.12 -4.42
N ARG A 114 10.10 13.34 -4.42
CA ARG A 114 11.38 13.64 -5.10
C ARG A 114 12.53 12.83 -4.51
N GLY A 115 12.56 12.65 -3.19
CA GLY A 115 13.54 11.81 -2.51
C GLY A 115 13.42 10.33 -2.90
N ALA A 116 12.20 9.79 -2.93
CA ALA A 116 11.95 8.41 -3.34
C ALA A 116 12.31 8.17 -4.82
N LEU A 117 11.94 9.10 -5.70
CA LEU A 117 12.31 9.02 -7.11
C LEU A 117 13.81 9.05 -7.34
N GLN A 118 14.54 9.83 -6.54
CA GLN A 118 15.99 9.86 -6.63
C GLN A 118 16.60 8.51 -6.24
N LYS A 119 16.10 7.87 -5.17
CA LYS A 119 16.54 6.53 -4.77
C LYS A 119 16.27 5.48 -5.84
N VAL A 120 15.06 5.44 -6.41
CA VAL A 120 14.73 4.48 -7.48
C VAL A 120 15.63 4.67 -8.70
N ARG A 121 15.96 5.93 -9.07
CA ARG A 121 16.90 6.21 -10.16
C ARG A 121 18.34 5.81 -9.84
N GLU A 122 18.77 5.97 -8.60
CA GLU A 122 20.09 5.55 -8.13
C GLU A 122 20.21 4.02 -8.13
N GLU A 123 19.19 3.30 -7.66
CA GLU A 123 19.11 1.84 -7.67
C GLU A 123 19.16 1.27 -9.11
N GLU A 124 18.40 1.84 -10.05
CA GLU A 124 18.46 1.46 -11.47
C GLU A 124 19.84 1.73 -12.10
N ALA A 125 20.46 2.87 -11.78
CA ALA A 125 21.79 3.21 -12.28
C ALA A 125 22.87 2.25 -11.75
N GLU A 126 22.72 1.73 -10.53
CA GLU A 126 23.58 0.67 -9.99
C GLU A 126 23.32 -0.68 -10.66
N GLU A 127 22.07 -1.01 -10.99
CA GLU A 127 21.73 -2.22 -11.74
C GLU A 127 22.24 -2.18 -13.19
N GLU A 128 22.14 -1.04 -13.87
CA GLU A 128 22.67 -0.89 -15.23
C GLU A 128 24.19 -1.00 -15.26
N LYS A 129 24.91 -0.42 -14.27
CA LYS A 129 26.36 -0.58 -14.11
C LYS A 129 26.78 -2.03 -13.87
N LYS A 130 25.91 -2.85 -13.25
CA LYS A 130 26.13 -4.30 -13.11
C LYS A 130 25.88 -5.03 -14.44
N LYS A 131 24.89 -4.61 -15.23
CA LYS A 131 24.55 -5.20 -16.54
C LYS A 131 25.54 -4.83 -17.65
N THR A 132 26.17 -3.65 -17.64
CA THR A 132 27.17 -3.26 -18.66
C THR A 132 28.44 -4.12 -18.65
N LYS A 133 28.65 -4.97 -17.63
CA LYS A 133 29.74 -5.96 -17.62
C LYS A 133 29.48 -7.19 -18.50
N HIS A 134 28.24 -7.42 -18.94
CA HIS A 134 27.88 -8.49 -19.87
C HIS A 134 27.05 -7.89 -21.02
N GLY A 135 27.74 -7.50 -22.10
CA GLY A 135 27.18 -6.65 -23.15
C GLY A 135 26.13 -7.28 -24.06
N THR A 136 25.30 -6.42 -24.69
CA THR A 136 25.22 -6.19 -26.14
C THR A 136 24.10 -5.18 -26.40
N SER A 137 24.41 -4.16 -27.21
CA SER A 137 23.53 -3.09 -27.65
C SER A 137 22.77 -3.45 -28.94
N SER A 138 21.46 -3.19 -29.01
CA SER A 138 20.74 -3.03 -30.28
C SER A 138 19.57 -2.06 -30.13
N SER A 139 19.57 -1.02 -30.98
CA SER A 139 18.63 0.10 -31.04
C SER A 139 17.39 -0.24 -31.88
N SER A 140 16.19 0.06 -31.37
CA SER A 140 14.90 -0.03 -32.09
C SER A 140 13.99 1.17 -31.75
N GLN A 141 14.28 2.31 -32.36
CA GLN A 141 13.79 3.67 -32.01
C GLN A 141 12.28 3.96 -32.18
N SER A 142 11.42 2.99 -32.46
CA SER A 142 9.97 3.23 -32.63
C SER A 142 9.07 2.46 -31.65
N GLN A 143 9.58 1.39 -31.02
CA GLN A 143 8.96 0.77 -29.82
C GLN A 143 9.46 1.41 -28.52
N ASP A 144 10.54 2.19 -28.58
CA ASP A 144 11.23 2.84 -27.45
C ASP A 144 10.35 3.86 -26.68
N LEU A 145 9.44 4.56 -27.34
CA LEU A 145 8.63 5.60 -26.67
C LEU A 145 7.52 5.02 -25.77
N GLN A 146 6.85 3.94 -26.20
CA GLN A 146 5.83 3.29 -25.37
C GLN A 146 6.46 2.49 -24.23
N THR A 147 7.61 1.88 -24.47
CA THR A 147 8.39 1.17 -23.44
C THR A 147 9.02 2.14 -22.44
N SER A 148 9.52 3.29 -22.88
CA SER A 148 9.98 4.39 -22.00
C SER A 148 8.84 4.90 -21.12
N PHE A 149 7.65 5.12 -21.69
CA PHE A 149 6.49 5.60 -20.92
C PHE A 149 6.02 4.58 -19.88
N MET A 150 5.96 3.27 -20.22
CA MET A 150 5.67 2.23 -19.23
C MET A 150 6.75 2.18 -18.14
N ALA A 151 8.03 2.23 -18.53
CA ALA A 151 9.14 2.21 -17.59
C ALA A 151 9.07 3.39 -16.61
N ASP A 152 8.72 4.59 -17.09
CA ASP A 152 8.53 5.77 -16.24
C ASP A 152 7.36 5.58 -15.26
N ILE A 153 6.22 5.02 -15.70
CA ILE A 153 5.12 4.69 -14.79
C ILE A 153 5.57 3.70 -13.71
N PHE A 154 6.34 2.67 -14.06
CA PHE A 154 6.86 1.70 -13.09
C PHE A 154 7.79 2.33 -12.06
N LYS A 155 8.66 3.28 -12.47
CA LYS A 155 9.52 4.02 -11.54
C LYS A 155 8.70 4.82 -10.54
N HIS A 156 7.67 5.50 -11.04
CA HIS A 156 6.77 6.28 -10.21
C HIS A 156 5.94 5.39 -9.26
N LEU A 157 5.53 4.19 -9.70
CA LEU A 157 4.86 3.18 -8.85
C LEU A 157 5.79 2.68 -7.75
N ASN A 158 7.02 2.29 -8.10
CA ASN A 158 8.01 1.82 -7.12
C ASN A 158 8.35 2.90 -6.09
N ALA A 159 8.49 4.15 -6.53
CA ALA A 159 8.75 5.28 -5.63
C ALA A 159 7.57 5.58 -4.69
N TYR A 160 6.33 5.31 -5.10
CA TYR A 160 5.16 5.51 -4.25
C TYR A 160 4.91 4.33 -3.28
N CYS A 161 5.27 3.11 -3.69
CA CYS A 161 5.11 1.91 -2.86
C CYS A 161 6.25 1.67 -1.85
N GLN A 162 7.38 2.38 -1.97
CA GLN A 162 8.51 2.35 -1.02
C GLN A 162 8.21 3.14 0.25
#